data_AF-A0ABD1DVK0-F1
#
_entry.id   AF-A0ABD1DVK0-F1
#
_cell.length_a   1.000
_cell.length_b   1.000
_cell.length_c   1.000
_cell.angle_alpha   90.00
_cell.angle_beta   90.00
_cell.angle_gamma   90.00
#
_symmetry.space_group_name_H-M   'P 1'
#
loop_
_entity.id
_entity.type
_entity.pdbx_description
1 polymer ?
#
loop_
_entity_poly.entity_id
_entity_poly.type
_entity_poly.pdbx_seq_one_letter_code
_entity_poly.pdbx_strand_id
1 'polypeptide(L)' 'MELFKMSGRISGGVCLNCRHATTGRHCHYCREGYYRDATKPITHRKVCK' A
#
# COMPACT_ATOMS: atom_id res chain seq x y z
N MET A 1 5.72 8.32 -15.94
CA MET A 1 6.45 7.16 -16.50
C MET A 1 7.80 6.89 -15.84
N GLU A 2 8.31 7.78 -14.97
CA GLU A 2 9.61 7.61 -14.30
C GLU A 2 9.69 6.35 -13.44
N LEU A 3 8.67 6.07 -12.63
CA LEU A 3 8.62 4.88 -11.77
C LEU A 3 8.73 3.57 -12.56
N PHE A 4 8.13 3.49 -13.75
CA PHE A 4 8.24 2.32 -14.63
C PHE A 4 9.68 2.13 -15.11
N LYS A 5 10.34 3.20 -15.56
CA LYS A 5 11.74 3.17 -16.01
C LYS A 5 12.67 2.77 -14.86
N MET A 6 12.50 3.36 -13.67
CA MET A 6 13.31 3.04 -12.48
C MET A 6 13.12 1.60 -12.00
N SER A 7 11.92 1.03 -12.18
CA SER A 7 11.65 -0.37 -11.86
C SER A 7 12.23 -1.39 -12.85
N GLY A 8 13.08 -0.96 -13.81
CA GLY A 8 13.57 -1.85 -14.86
C GLY A 8 12.50 -2.25 -15.88
N ARG A 9 11.52 -1.37 -16.12
CA ARG A 9 10.34 -1.63 -16.97
C ARG A 9 9.44 -2.79 -16.45
N ILE A 10 9.34 -2.94 -15.13
CA ILE A 10 8.49 -3.96 -14.48
C ILE A 10 7.14 -3.37 -14.04
N SER A 11 7.14 -2.28 -13.27
CA SER A 11 5.91 -1.67 -12.74
C SER A 11 6.01 -0.16 -12.54
N GLY A 12 5.02 0.57 -13.06
CA GLY A 12 4.88 2.02 -12.94
C GLY A 12 3.62 2.48 -12.21
N GLY A 13 2.75 1.55 -11.83
CA GLY A 13 1.44 1.88 -11.24
C GLY A 13 1.56 2.50 -9.86
N VAL A 14 0.67 3.43 -9.56
CA VAL A 14 0.52 4.03 -8.23
C VAL A 14 -0.98 3.99 -7.91
N CYS A 15 -1.33 3.35 -6.80
CA CYS A 15 -2.71 3.33 -6.34
C CYS A 15 -3.14 4.74 -5.90
N LEU A 16 -4.37 5.12 -6.23
CA LEU A 16 -4.98 6.37 -5.79
C LEU A 16 -6.02 6.07 -4.72
N ASN A 17 -6.17 6.97 -3.75
CA ASN A 17 -7.18 6.89 -2.69
C ASN A 17 -7.16 5.56 -1.93
N CYS A 18 -6.02 5.20 -1.34
CA CYS A 18 -5.91 4.01 -0.49
C CYS A 18 -7.00 4.03 0.61
N ARG A 19 -7.79 2.96 0.65
CA ARG A 19 -8.85 2.75 1.63
C ARG A 19 -8.32 1.94 2.83
N HIS A 20 -9.18 1.67 3.82
CA HIS A 20 -8.85 0.76 4.93
C HIS A 20 -7.66 1.21 5.78
N ALA A 21 -7.43 2.52 5.89
CA ALA A 21 -6.29 3.12 6.58
C ALA A 21 -4.90 2.60 6.11
N THR A 22 -4.83 2.09 4.88
CA THR A 22 -3.56 1.76 4.22
C THR A 22 -3.01 2.98 3.49
N THR A 23 -1.71 2.98 3.21
CA THR A 23 -1.02 4.00 2.43
C THR A 23 0.18 3.41 1.67
N GLY A 24 0.89 4.26 0.94
CA GLY A 24 1.99 3.90 0.06
C GLY A 24 1.57 3.55 -1.36
N ARG A 25 2.56 3.41 -2.23
CA ARG A 25 2.36 3.22 -3.68
C ARG A 25 1.39 2.10 -4.06
N HIS A 26 1.38 1.02 -3.27
CA HIS A 26 0.50 -0.14 -3.46
C HIS A 26 -0.46 -0.37 -2.28
N CYS A 27 -0.72 0.66 -1.45
CA CYS A 27 -1.57 0.54 -0.26
C CYS A 27 -1.15 -0.64 0.67
N HIS A 28 0.16 -0.80 0.90
CA HIS A 28 0.77 -2.02 1.46
C HIS A 28 1.30 -1.86 2.89
N TYR A 29 1.16 -0.69 3.47
CA TYR A 29 1.43 -0.44 4.89
C TYR A 29 0.39 0.51 5.47
N CYS A 30 0.33 0.60 6.80
CA CYS A 30 -0.67 1.42 7.48
C CYS A 30 -0.27 2.89 7.48
N ARG A 31 -1.27 3.76 7.35
CA ARG A 31 -1.08 5.21 7.50
C ARG A 31 -0.63 5.54 8.92
N GLU A 32 -0.02 6.70 9.08
CA GLU A 32 0.33 7.24 10.38
C GLU A 32 -0.90 7.31 11.31
N GLY A 33 -0.70 6.96 12.58
CA GLY A 33 -1.75 6.83 13.58
C GLY A 33 -2.46 5.47 13.60
N TYR A 34 -2.15 4.56 12.66
CA TYR A 34 -2.65 3.19 12.65
C TYR A 34 -1.52 2.16 12.76
N TYR A 35 -1.79 1.04 13.41
CA TYR A 35 -0.87 -0.09 13.53
C TYR A 35 -1.33 -1.28 12.68
N ARG A 36 -0.36 -2.07 12.20
CA ARG A 36 -0.63 -3.29 11.42
C ARG A 36 -1.00 -4.44 12.35
N ASP A 37 -2.18 -5.01 12.15
CA ASP A 37 -2.61 -6.26 12.77
C ASP A 37 -1.88 -7.45 12.12
N ALA A 38 -0.87 -7.97 12.81
CA ALA A 38 -0.04 -9.07 12.32
C ALA A 38 -0.81 -10.40 12.15
N THR A 39 -2.01 -10.53 12.74
CA THR A 39 -2.86 -11.73 12.58
C THR A 39 -3.60 -11.75 11.25
N LYS A 40 -3.50 -10.68 10.45
CA LYS A 40 -4.26 -10.50 9.21
C LYS A 40 -3.33 -10.31 8.01
N PRO A 41 -3.71 -10.83 6.83
CA PRO A 41 -3.00 -10.51 5.60
C PRO A 41 -3.15 -9.03 5.26
N ILE A 42 -2.18 -8.45 4.54
CA ILE A 42 -2.18 -7.02 4.16
C ILE A 42 -3.38 -6.62 3.30
N THR A 43 -3.98 -7.58 2.61
CA THR A 43 -5.18 -7.37 1.78
C THR A 43 -6.48 -7.27 2.59
N HIS A 44 -6.44 -7.57 3.90
CA HIS A 44 -7.63 -7.54 4.74
C HIS A 44 -8.12 -6.10 5.01
N ARG A 45 -9.43 -5.86 4.87
CA ARG A 45 -10.06 -4.53 5.01
C ARG A 45 -9.88 -3.83 6.37
N LYS A 46 -9.50 -4.59 7.39
CA LYS A 46 -9.24 -4.12 8.78
C LYS A 46 -7.83 -4.50 9.25
N VAL A 47 -6.87 -4.54 8.33
CA VAL A 47 -5.46 -4.83 8.68
C VAL A 47 -4.83 -3.68 9.45
N CYS A 48 -5.26 -2.44 9.21
CA CYS A 48 -4.82 -1.27 9.95
C CYS A 48 -5.85 -0.91 11.02
N LYS A 49 -5.40 -0.75 12.27
CA LYS A 49 -6.22 -0.42 13.44
C LYS A 49 -5.67 0.79 14.17
#